data_AF-A0A7C5W6T1-F1
#
_entry.id   AF-A0A7C5W6T1-F1
#
_cell.length_a   1.000
_cell.length_b   1.000
_cell.length_c   1.000
_cell.angle_alpha   90.00
_cell.angle_beta   90.00
_cell.angle_gamma   90.00
#
_symmetry.space_group_name_H-M   'P 1'
#
loop_
_entity.id
_entity.type
_entity.pdbx_description
1 polymer ?
#
loop_
_entity_poly.entity_id
_entity_poly.type
_entity_poly.pdbx_seq_one_letter_code
_entity_poly.pdbx_strand_id
1 'polypeptide(L)'
;MYKPGRELVDTAMLAPEAADALAPLMKDLLAAAYSPEQLPVEHVISCTNTLGKPLSVEVKWSFLDSVWDIKPASTSTVVQPGGTADIATRIALTETGRRLPYPTASARVITKADGIELSDTEKLLALKFIREAPVRRTAATPVIDGEKEAAWDSAVRIGGFLVEPGTYLANPPTETWVTVTVDRLYVFFKCYERELDKLRTNAQKRDDPVWMDDSVEVFITSPRDERQYYHFLVSAAGVIEDALMKDEKWDGDWEVKTAVHDDGWTAEIGIPAKTLGLKSFSGVKELRVNFCRNRYAGGSAQSSSWNSTYGSFHKPEHFGRLVLKEER
;
A
#
# COMPACT_ATOMS: atom_id res chain seq x y z
N MET A 1 17.65 -15.67 24.82
CA MET A 1 16.56 -15.05 25.62
C MET A 1 15.48 -14.60 24.66
N TYR A 2 14.43 -15.41 24.55
CA TYR A 2 13.26 -15.19 23.72
C TYR A 2 12.27 -14.36 24.53
N LYS A 3 11.78 -13.24 24.01
CA LYS A 3 10.63 -12.53 24.59
C LYS A 3 9.40 -12.82 23.71
N PRO A 4 8.48 -13.69 24.14
CA PRO A 4 7.17 -13.82 23.52
C PRO A 4 6.25 -12.71 24.06
N GLY A 5 5.35 -12.22 23.22
CA GLY A 5 4.27 -11.31 23.63
C GLY A 5 4.17 -10.05 22.77
N ARG A 6 3.60 -10.17 21.57
CA ARG A 6 2.73 -9.12 21.05
C ARG A 6 1.33 -9.67 21.18
N GLU A 7 0.63 -9.24 22.22
CA GLU A 7 -0.82 -9.36 22.27
C GLU A 7 -1.38 -8.75 20.98
N LEU A 8 -2.20 -9.54 20.27
CA LEU A 8 -3.12 -9.00 19.28
C LEU A 8 -3.93 -7.94 20.01
N VAL A 9 -3.72 -6.67 19.64
CA VAL A 9 -4.48 -5.55 20.19
C VAL A 9 -5.94 -5.84 19.90
N ASP A 10 -6.68 -6.04 20.99
CA ASP A 10 -8.12 -6.21 21.02
C ASP A 10 -8.76 -5.12 20.14
N THR A 11 -9.46 -5.56 19.10
CA THR A 11 -10.19 -4.68 18.19
C THR A 11 -11.28 -4.00 18.97
N ALA A 12 -10.99 -2.81 19.51
CA ALA A 12 -12.01 -1.90 19.99
C ALA A 12 -12.89 -1.51 18.79
N MET A 13 -14.00 -2.23 18.63
CA MET A 13 -15.16 -1.75 17.90
C MET A 13 -15.59 -0.42 18.54
N LEU A 14 -15.33 0.69 17.84
CA LEU A 14 -15.87 2.00 18.22
C LEU A 14 -17.20 2.26 17.50
N ALA A 15 -18.00 3.15 18.11
CA ALA A 15 -19.45 3.22 18.07
C ALA A 15 -20.11 3.27 16.66
N PRO A 16 -21.33 2.68 16.51
CA PRO A 16 -22.00 2.47 15.21
C PRO A 16 -22.28 3.75 14.39
N GLU A 17 -22.48 4.88 15.07
CA GLU A 17 -23.06 6.09 14.47
C GLU A 17 -22.12 6.81 13.48
N ALA A 18 -20.80 6.63 13.60
CA ALA A 18 -19.81 7.22 12.69
C ALA A 18 -19.45 6.31 11.49
N ALA A 19 -19.81 5.03 11.54
CA ALA A 19 -19.59 4.06 10.46
C ALA A 19 -20.62 4.25 9.32
N ASP A 20 -21.84 4.69 9.66
CA ASP A 20 -22.93 4.84 8.70
C ASP A 20 -22.76 6.02 7.72
N ALA A 21 -22.14 7.13 8.15
CA ALA A 21 -21.97 8.31 7.28
C ALA A 21 -20.94 8.11 6.15
N LEU A 22 -19.96 7.22 6.34
CA LEU A 22 -18.91 6.93 5.36
C LEU A 22 -19.16 5.64 4.55
N ALA A 23 -20.17 4.85 4.92
CA ALA A 23 -20.48 3.59 4.25
C ALA A 23 -20.82 3.74 2.75
N PRO A 24 -21.62 4.75 2.31
CA PRO A 24 -21.89 4.96 0.88
C PRO A 24 -20.63 5.35 0.10
N LEU A 25 -19.78 6.21 0.69
CA LEU A 25 -18.51 6.63 0.13
C LEU A 25 -17.56 5.43 -0.08
N MET A 26 -17.45 4.57 0.93
CA MET A 26 -16.63 3.36 0.88
C MET A 26 -17.08 2.42 -0.25
N LYS A 27 -18.39 2.30 -0.49
CA LYS A 27 -18.96 1.47 -1.55
C LYS A 27 -18.55 1.94 -2.95
N ASP A 28 -18.57 3.26 -3.20
CA ASP A 28 -18.18 3.84 -4.49
C ASP A 28 -16.67 3.72 -4.73
N LEU A 29 -15.85 3.90 -3.69
CA LEU A 29 -14.39 3.74 -3.76
C LEU A 29 -13.96 2.30 -4.06
N LEU A 30 -14.69 1.31 -3.53
CA LEU A 30 -14.44 -0.11 -3.78
C LEU A 30 -14.77 -0.52 -5.22
N ALA A 31 -15.79 0.09 -5.84
CA ALA A 31 -16.17 -0.18 -7.23
C ALA A 31 -15.12 0.31 -8.25
N ALA A 32 -14.30 1.31 -7.89
CA ALA A 32 -13.27 1.90 -8.75
C ALA A 32 -11.92 1.16 -8.73
N ALA A 33 -11.75 0.14 -7.87
CA ALA A 33 -10.51 -0.62 -7.75
C ALA A 33 -10.36 -1.65 -8.89
N TYR A 34 -10.02 -1.18 -10.09
CA TYR A 34 -9.62 -2.08 -11.18
C TYR A 34 -8.26 -2.74 -10.84
N SER A 35 -8.16 -4.05 -11.02
CA SER A 35 -6.88 -4.79 -11.00
C SER A 35 -6.89 -5.82 -12.15
N PRO A 36 -5.88 -5.84 -13.04
CA PRO A 36 -5.89 -6.67 -14.24
C PRO A 36 -5.44 -8.12 -14.03
N GLU A 37 -4.94 -8.46 -12.84
CA GLU A 37 -4.48 -9.84 -12.60
C GLU A 37 -5.67 -10.80 -12.57
N GLN A 38 -5.64 -11.74 -13.49
CA GLN A 38 -6.63 -12.80 -13.64
C GLN A 38 -6.39 -13.80 -12.52
N LEU A 39 -7.31 -13.85 -11.55
CA LEU A 39 -7.39 -15.00 -10.66
C LEU A 39 -7.60 -16.26 -11.50
N PRO A 40 -6.98 -17.39 -11.14
CA PRO A 40 -6.23 -17.66 -9.90
C PRO A 40 -4.81 -17.06 -9.84
N VAL A 41 -4.29 -16.87 -8.63
CA VAL A 41 -2.86 -16.55 -8.38
C VAL A 41 -2.13 -17.81 -7.94
N GLU A 42 -0.98 -18.09 -8.53
CA GLU A 42 -0.06 -19.15 -8.11
C GLU A 42 1.00 -18.57 -7.14
N HIS A 43 1.31 -19.29 -6.08
CA HIS A 43 2.30 -18.90 -5.07
C HIS A 43 3.19 -20.08 -4.70
N VAL A 44 4.47 -19.82 -4.40
CA VAL A 44 5.45 -20.87 -4.08
C VAL A 44 6.18 -20.52 -2.79
N ILE A 45 6.22 -21.46 -1.84
CA ILE A 45 7.11 -21.42 -0.68
C ILE A 45 8.28 -22.36 -0.94
N SER A 46 9.50 -21.83 -0.95
CA SER A 46 10.72 -22.63 -1.05
C SER A 46 11.28 -22.96 0.34
N CYS A 47 11.61 -24.22 0.55
CA CYS A 47 12.23 -24.72 1.79
C CYS A 47 13.57 -25.38 1.48
N THR A 48 14.66 -24.80 1.96
CA THR A 48 16.02 -25.34 1.82
C THR A 48 16.45 -26.04 3.10
N ASN A 49 16.88 -27.30 2.99
CA ASN A 49 17.37 -28.08 4.11
C ASN A 49 18.89 -27.94 4.24
N THR A 50 19.34 -27.23 5.27
CA THR A 50 20.76 -27.04 5.61
C THR A 50 21.29 -28.08 6.61
N LEU A 51 20.46 -29.01 7.07
CA LEU A 51 20.85 -30.07 7.99
C LEU A 51 21.47 -31.25 7.25
N GLY A 52 22.33 -31.99 7.93
CA GLY A 52 22.91 -33.25 7.43
C GLY A 52 21.96 -34.45 7.43
N LYS A 53 20.64 -34.24 7.59
CA LYS A 53 19.62 -35.29 7.66
C LYS A 53 18.30 -34.85 7.02
N PRO A 54 17.43 -35.78 6.58
CA PRO A 54 16.15 -35.42 5.96
C PRO A 54 15.27 -34.59 6.90
N LEU A 55 14.55 -33.64 6.31
CA LEU A 55 13.65 -32.73 7.02
C LEU A 55 12.24 -32.87 6.43
N SER A 56 11.26 -33.16 7.28
CA SER A 56 9.84 -33.15 6.90
C SER A 56 9.29 -31.75 7.07
N VAL A 57 8.65 -31.22 6.04
CA VAL A 57 7.95 -29.93 6.02
C VAL A 57 6.48 -30.18 5.82
N GLU A 58 5.64 -29.64 6.70
CA GLU A 58 4.19 -29.60 6.56
C GLU A 58 3.73 -28.15 6.45
N VAL A 59 2.88 -27.85 5.46
CA VAL A 59 2.30 -26.54 5.25
C VAL A 59 0.78 -26.66 5.31
N LYS A 60 0.16 -25.88 6.20
CA LYS A 60 -1.30 -25.71 6.29
C LYS A 60 -1.66 -24.28 5.97
N TRP A 61 -2.76 -24.09 5.25
CA TRP A 61 -3.19 -22.76 4.85
C TRP A 61 -4.48 -22.35 5.57
N SER A 62 -4.61 -21.06 5.81
CA SER A 62 -5.84 -20.45 6.33
C SER A 62 -6.07 -19.09 5.68
N PHE A 63 -7.33 -18.75 5.43
CA PHE A 63 -7.76 -17.38 5.15
C PHE A 63 -8.45 -16.79 6.37
N LEU A 64 -8.36 -15.47 6.51
CA LEU A 64 -9.18 -14.72 7.46
C LEU A 64 -10.63 -14.51 6.97
N ASP A 65 -10.90 -14.68 5.67
CA ASP A 65 -12.22 -14.47 5.03
C ASP A 65 -12.60 -15.68 4.15
N SER A 66 -13.87 -16.07 4.13
CA SER A 66 -14.38 -17.31 3.54
C SER A 66 -14.68 -17.25 2.03
N VAL A 67 -14.55 -16.08 1.40
CA VAL A 67 -14.79 -15.90 -0.04
C VAL A 67 -13.61 -16.33 -0.94
N TRP A 68 -12.59 -16.97 -0.35
CA TRP A 68 -11.36 -17.39 -1.03
C TRP A 68 -11.11 -18.88 -0.85
N ASP A 69 -10.56 -19.51 -1.89
CA ASP A 69 -10.16 -20.92 -1.91
C ASP A 69 -8.65 -21.05 -2.14
N ILE A 70 -8.00 -21.97 -1.42
CA ILE A 70 -6.56 -22.26 -1.52
C ILE A 70 -6.35 -23.76 -1.69
N LYS A 71 -5.63 -24.13 -2.75
CA LYS A 71 -5.43 -25.53 -3.13
C LYS A 71 -3.95 -25.86 -3.34
N PRO A 72 -3.44 -26.94 -2.71
CA PRO A 72 -4.14 -27.80 -1.74
C PRO A 72 -4.31 -27.10 -0.38
N ALA A 73 -5.33 -27.47 0.41
CA ALA A 73 -5.58 -26.89 1.73
C ALA A 73 -4.48 -27.23 2.77
N SER A 74 -3.73 -28.29 2.53
CA SER A 74 -2.46 -28.60 3.20
C SER A 74 -1.59 -29.47 2.31
N THR A 75 -0.30 -29.47 2.57
CA THR A 75 0.67 -30.31 1.85
C THR A 75 1.85 -30.63 2.74
N SER A 76 2.53 -31.74 2.45
CA SER A 76 3.76 -32.11 3.15
C SER A 76 4.78 -32.71 2.19
N THR A 77 6.06 -32.51 2.51
CA THR A 77 7.17 -33.00 1.71
C THR A 77 8.39 -33.29 2.57
N VAL A 78 9.30 -34.12 2.07
CA VAL A 78 10.58 -34.41 2.72
C VAL A 78 11.70 -33.79 1.88
N VAL A 79 12.46 -32.88 2.49
CA VAL A 79 13.61 -32.23 1.89
C VAL A 79 14.87 -32.97 2.32
N GLN A 80 15.58 -33.56 1.35
CA GLN A 80 16.83 -34.28 1.60
C GLN A 80 17.96 -33.34 2.06
N PRO A 81 19.01 -33.84 2.73
CA PRO A 81 20.16 -33.02 3.14
C PRO A 81 20.73 -32.19 1.98
N GLY A 82 20.90 -30.89 2.19
CA GLY A 82 21.38 -29.97 1.16
C GLY A 82 20.40 -29.68 0.01
N GLY A 83 19.19 -30.26 0.05
CA GLY A 83 18.17 -30.08 -0.97
C GLY A 83 17.30 -28.83 -0.75
N THR A 84 16.53 -28.49 -1.78
CA THR A 84 15.44 -27.50 -1.71
C THR A 84 14.17 -28.12 -2.27
N ALA A 85 13.04 -27.86 -1.64
CA ALA A 85 11.72 -28.21 -2.15
C ALA A 85 10.86 -26.96 -2.32
N ASP A 86 10.18 -26.88 -3.46
CA ASP A 86 9.22 -25.82 -3.76
C ASP A 86 7.80 -26.34 -3.55
N ILE A 87 7.04 -25.64 -2.72
CA ILE A 87 5.68 -25.97 -2.36
C ILE A 87 4.76 -24.96 -3.03
N ALA A 88 4.14 -25.36 -4.15
CA ALA A 88 3.22 -24.53 -4.91
C ALA A 88 1.80 -24.59 -4.33
N THR A 89 1.09 -23.47 -4.39
CA THR A 89 -0.32 -23.34 -4.01
C THR A 89 -1.05 -22.40 -4.94
N ARG A 90 -2.33 -22.69 -5.18
CA ARG A 90 -3.22 -21.91 -6.04
C ARG A 90 -4.28 -21.22 -5.19
N ILE A 91 -4.45 -19.92 -5.38
CA ILE A 91 -5.43 -19.08 -4.67
C ILE A 91 -6.46 -18.54 -5.66
N ALA A 92 -7.75 -18.73 -5.37
CA ALA A 92 -8.86 -18.32 -6.24
C ALA A 92 -10.00 -17.68 -5.44
N LEU A 93 -10.82 -16.85 -6.11
CA LEU A 93 -12.10 -16.37 -5.57
C LEU A 93 -13.16 -17.46 -5.70
N THR A 94 -14.04 -17.57 -4.70
CA THR A 94 -15.27 -18.37 -4.79
C THR A 94 -16.45 -17.56 -5.34
N GLU A 95 -16.42 -16.23 -5.20
CA GLU A 95 -17.44 -15.31 -5.73
C GLU A 95 -16.83 -14.18 -6.56
N THR A 96 -17.46 -13.88 -7.70
CA THR A 96 -17.00 -12.80 -8.58
C THR A 96 -17.43 -11.43 -8.04
N GLY A 97 -16.49 -10.51 -7.82
CA GLY A 97 -16.78 -9.08 -7.64
C GLY A 97 -16.27 -8.42 -6.36
N ARG A 98 -16.02 -9.15 -5.27
CA ARG A 98 -15.43 -8.57 -4.04
C ARG A 98 -13.93 -8.85 -3.98
N ARG A 99 -13.10 -7.83 -4.17
CA ARG A 99 -11.61 -7.97 -4.23
C ARG A 99 -10.84 -7.27 -3.12
N LEU A 100 -11.53 -6.45 -2.32
CA LEU A 100 -10.95 -5.72 -1.18
C LEU A 100 -11.76 -6.02 0.10
N PRO A 101 -11.09 -6.12 1.28
CA PRO A 101 -9.63 -6.14 1.45
C PRO A 101 -8.99 -7.33 0.74
N TYR A 102 -7.66 -7.30 0.54
CA TYR A 102 -6.98 -8.41 -0.11
C TYR A 102 -7.10 -9.67 0.74
N PRO A 103 -7.20 -10.86 0.11
CA PRO A 103 -7.11 -12.10 0.84
C PRO A 103 -5.79 -12.15 1.59
N THR A 104 -5.91 -12.27 2.90
CA THR A 104 -4.78 -12.53 3.77
C THR A 104 -4.78 -14.03 3.98
N ALA A 105 -3.92 -14.73 3.24
CA ALA A 105 -3.66 -16.15 3.44
C ALA A 105 -2.44 -16.30 4.31
N SER A 106 -2.51 -17.14 5.34
CA SER A 106 -1.36 -17.52 6.13
C SER A 106 -1.00 -18.98 5.91
N ALA A 107 0.29 -19.24 5.86
CA ALA A 107 0.89 -20.57 5.79
C ALA A 107 1.48 -20.89 7.15
N ARG A 108 0.92 -21.88 7.84
CA ARG A 108 1.56 -22.47 9.01
C ARG A 108 2.52 -23.55 8.53
N VAL A 109 3.82 -23.32 8.73
CA VAL A 109 4.91 -24.18 8.31
C VAL A 109 5.49 -24.89 9.54
N ILE A 110 5.34 -26.20 9.58
CA ILE A 110 5.85 -27.07 10.64
C ILE A 110 7.03 -27.86 10.06
N THR A 111 8.20 -27.78 10.69
CA THR A 111 9.39 -28.53 10.27
C THR A 111 9.79 -29.56 11.32
N LYS A 112 10.09 -30.79 10.89
CA LYS A 112 10.46 -31.90 11.77
C LYS A 112 11.67 -32.65 11.24
N ALA A 113 12.55 -33.10 12.14
CA ALA A 113 13.61 -34.06 11.85
C ALA A 113 13.56 -35.19 12.88
N ASP A 114 13.55 -36.45 12.43
CA ASP A 114 13.46 -37.64 13.30
C ASP A 114 12.28 -37.61 14.27
N GLY A 115 11.15 -37.03 13.84
CA GLY A 115 9.95 -36.86 14.67
C GLY A 115 10.00 -35.69 15.66
N ILE A 116 11.14 -35.00 15.78
CA ILE A 116 11.31 -33.81 16.62
C ILE A 116 10.93 -32.57 15.81
N GLU A 117 10.03 -31.74 16.35
CA GLU A 117 9.69 -30.44 15.78
C GLU A 117 10.82 -29.44 16.00
N LEU A 118 11.30 -28.87 14.91
CA LEU A 118 12.38 -27.87 14.90
C LEU A 118 11.81 -26.46 14.84
N SER A 119 10.71 -26.27 14.11
CA SER A 119 10.02 -24.98 14.00
C SER A 119 8.53 -25.14 13.73
N ASP A 120 7.74 -24.19 14.22
CA ASP A 120 6.35 -23.93 13.83
C ASP A 120 6.21 -22.42 13.63
N THR A 121 5.95 -22.00 12.40
CA THR A 121 5.91 -20.58 12.04
C THR A 121 4.73 -20.27 11.14
N GLU A 122 4.11 -19.12 11.36
CA GLU A 122 3.10 -18.59 10.46
C GLU A 122 3.74 -17.58 9.50
N LYS A 123 3.42 -17.70 8.21
CA LYS A 123 3.89 -16.82 7.14
C LYS A 123 2.70 -16.23 6.40
N LEU A 124 2.62 -14.91 6.35
CA LEU A 124 1.65 -14.23 5.49
C LEU A 124 2.06 -14.39 4.02
N LEU A 125 1.12 -14.79 3.18
CA LEU A 125 1.31 -14.77 1.73
C LEU A 125 1.12 -13.35 1.21
N ALA A 126 2.23 -12.74 0.82
CA ALA A 126 2.23 -11.46 0.13
C ALA A 126 1.79 -11.66 -1.32
N LEU A 127 0.48 -11.67 -1.54
CA LEU A 127 -0.08 -11.85 -2.88
C LEU A 127 0.16 -10.59 -3.71
N LYS A 128 0.71 -10.76 -4.90
CA LYS A 128 0.88 -9.62 -5.78
C LYS A 128 -0.47 -9.33 -6.43
N PHE A 129 -1.19 -8.35 -5.89
CA PHE A 129 -2.35 -7.72 -6.53
C PHE A 129 -1.95 -6.32 -6.95
N ILE A 130 -1.97 -6.04 -8.25
CA ILE A 130 -1.63 -4.70 -8.76
C ILE A 130 -2.90 -3.97 -9.18
N ARG A 131 -3.26 -2.91 -8.45
CA ARG A 131 -4.35 -1.99 -8.80
C ARG A 131 -3.93 -1.07 -9.93
N GLU A 132 -4.89 -0.71 -10.78
CA GLU A 132 -4.74 0.25 -11.86
C GLU A 132 -5.74 1.39 -11.73
N ALA A 133 -5.29 2.60 -12.07
CA ALA A 133 -6.15 3.78 -12.19
C ALA A 133 -5.88 4.47 -13.55
N PRO A 134 -6.88 4.66 -14.41
CA PRO A 134 -6.73 5.42 -15.64
C PRO A 134 -6.68 6.92 -15.33
N VAL A 135 -5.54 7.57 -15.59
CA VAL A 135 -5.37 9.01 -15.41
C VAL A 135 -5.49 9.68 -16.77
N ARG A 136 -6.42 10.61 -16.93
CA ARG A 136 -6.51 11.42 -18.15
C ARG A 136 -5.50 12.55 -18.07
N ARG A 137 -4.83 12.80 -19.19
CA ARG A 137 -4.09 14.05 -19.39
C ARG A 137 -5.05 15.22 -19.35
N THR A 138 -4.56 16.36 -18.87
CA THR A 138 -5.31 17.61 -18.84
C THR A 138 -4.38 18.80 -19.08
N ALA A 139 -4.94 19.87 -19.63
CA ALA A 139 -4.32 21.18 -19.68
C ALA A 139 -4.57 21.99 -18.39
N ALA A 140 -5.50 21.56 -17.54
CA ALA A 140 -5.76 22.21 -16.26
C ALA A 140 -4.56 22.02 -15.32
N THR A 141 -4.03 23.13 -14.81
CA THR A 141 -2.92 23.16 -13.86
C THR A 141 -3.46 23.53 -12.48
N PRO A 142 -3.68 22.56 -11.57
CA PRO A 142 -4.04 22.87 -10.19
C PRO A 142 -3.04 23.84 -9.57
N VAL A 143 -3.56 24.85 -8.86
CA VAL A 143 -2.76 25.74 -8.03
C VAL A 143 -2.45 25.01 -6.72
N ILE A 144 -1.17 24.88 -6.37
CA ILE A 144 -0.77 24.17 -5.14
C ILE A 144 -1.03 25.07 -3.92
N ASP A 145 -2.27 25.04 -3.42
CA ASP A 145 -2.74 25.84 -2.29
C ASP A 145 -3.37 25.02 -1.14
N GLY A 146 -3.50 23.70 -1.35
CA GLY A 146 -4.02 22.77 -0.35
C GLY A 146 -5.52 22.59 -0.42
N GLU A 147 -6.21 23.26 -1.34
CA GLU A 147 -7.65 23.24 -1.50
C GLU A 147 -8.08 22.48 -2.75
N LYS A 148 -9.26 21.84 -2.70
CA LYS A 148 -9.79 21.13 -3.87
C LYS A 148 -10.59 22.07 -4.76
N GLU A 149 -9.94 22.61 -5.78
CA GLU A 149 -10.59 23.45 -6.80
C GLU A 149 -11.13 22.67 -8.02
N ALA A 150 -11.80 23.38 -8.94
CA ALA A 150 -12.43 22.81 -10.13
C ALA A 150 -11.45 22.12 -11.09
N ALA A 151 -10.16 22.45 -11.04
CA ALA A 151 -9.12 21.77 -11.82
C ALA A 151 -9.06 20.25 -11.51
N TRP A 152 -9.52 19.84 -10.33
CA TRP A 152 -9.56 18.44 -9.88
C TRP A 152 -10.81 17.67 -10.33
N ASP A 153 -11.81 18.32 -10.93
CA ASP A 153 -13.09 17.66 -11.29
C ASP A 153 -12.91 16.56 -12.33
N SER A 154 -11.89 16.68 -13.18
CA SER A 154 -11.53 15.68 -14.20
C SER A 154 -10.50 14.65 -13.74
N ALA A 155 -9.91 14.83 -12.55
CA ALA A 155 -8.89 13.96 -12.01
C ALA A 155 -9.46 12.59 -11.64
N VAL A 156 -8.64 11.53 -11.77
CA VAL A 156 -9.08 10.21 -11.31
C VAL A 156 -9.12 10.19 -9.79
N ARG A 157 -10.26 9.80 -9.23
CA ARG A 157 -10.43 9.58 -7.79
C ARG A 157 -10.05 8.16 -7.43
N ILE A 158 -9.19 8.03 -6.43
CA ILE A 158 -8.63 6.79 -5.90
C ILE A 158 -8.95 6.73 -4.42
N GLY A 159 -9.35 5.55 -3.92
CA GLY A 159 -9.54 5.33 -2.48
C GLY A 159 -9.50 3.86 -2.14
N GLY A 160 -10.14 3.47 -1.04
CA GLY A 160 -10.07 2.10 -0.53
C GLY A 160 -8.66 1.72 -0.12
N PHE A 161 -7.99 2.59 0.64
CA PHE A 161 -6.68 2.33 1.23
C PHE A 161 -6.78 1.17 2.21
N LEU A 162 -5.78 0.30 2.21
CA LEU A 162 -5.70 -0.86 3.08
C LEU A 162 -4.69 -0.59 4.19
N VAL A 163 -5.06 -0.91 5.42
CA VAL A 163 -4.10 -0.95 6.53
C VAL A 163 -3.12 -2.08 6.26
N GLU A 164 -1.82 -1.79 6.32
CA GLU A 164 -0.79 -2.80 6.14
C GLU A 164 -0.91 -3.89 7.23
N PRO A 165 -0.89 -5.19 6.88
CA PRO A 165 -0.42 -5.76 5.61
C PRO A 165 -1.51 -6.10 4.57
N GLY A 166 -2.59 -5.32 4.48
CA GLY A 166 -3.62 -5.45 3.44
C GLY A 166 -4.95 -6.04 3.92
N THR A 167 -5.10 -6.25 5.24
CA THR A 167 -6.15 -7.06 5.88
C THR A 167 -7.49 -6.35 6.03
N TYR A 168 -7.49 -5.02 6.13
CA TYR A 168 -8.71 -4.23 6.36
C TYR A 168 -8.63 -2.88 5.66
N LEU A 169 -9.79 -2.30 5.33
CA LEU A 169 -9.87 -0.93 4.85
C LEU A 169 -9.50 0.05 5.97
N ALA A 170 -8.77 1.09 5.63
CA ALA A 170 -8.43 2.17 6.56
C ALA A 170 -9.70 2.92 7.01
N ASN A 171 -9.78 3.18 8.30
CA ASN A 171 -10.79 4.03 8.93
C ASN A 171 -10.09 4.89 9.99
N PRO A 172 -10.15 6.23 9.89
CA PRO A 172 -10.84 7.02 8.86
C PRO A 172 -10.25 6.82 7.44
N PRO A 173 -11.07 6.94 6.38
CA PRO A 173 -10.63 6.70 5.02
C PRO A 173 -9.68 7.78 4.52
N THR A 174 -8.98 7.45 3.43
CA THR A 174 -8.16 8.40 2.67
C THR A 174 -8.57 8.31 1.22
N GLU A 175 -8.67 9.47 0.58
CA GLU A 175 -8.94 9.60 -0.85
C GLU A 175 -7.83 10.39 -1.52
N THR A 176 -7.56 10.04 -2.77
CA THR A 176 -6.55 10.71 -3.58
C THR A 176 -7.14 11.05 -4.94
N TRP A 177 -6.93 12.26 -5.43
CA TRP A 177 -7.18 12.64 -6.81
C TRP A 177 -5.85 12.76 -7.53
N VAL A 178 -5.79 12.21 -8.75
CA VAL A 178 -4.57 12.22 -9.53
C VAL A 178 -4.87 12.75 -10.93
N THR A 179 -4.07 13.70 -11.37
CA THR A 179 -4.10 14.21 -12.74
C THR A 179 -2.70 14.49 -13.23
N VAL A 180 -2.54 14.66 -14.54
CA VAL A 180 -1.23 14.87 -15.15
C VAL A 180 -1.36 15.87 -16.30
N THR A 181 -0.48 16.88 -16.29
CA THR A 181 -0.30 17.78 -17.42
C THR A 181 0.90 17.30 -18.26
N VAL A 182 1.25 18.05 -19.30
CA VAL A 182 2.50 17.77 -20.05
C VAL A 182 3.73 17.84 -19.15
N ASP A 183 3.74 18.73 -18.15
CA ASP A 183 4.95 19.03 -17.38
C ASP A 183 4.93 18.50 -15.94
N ARG A 184 3.75 18.18 -15.38
CA ARG A 184 3.61 17.87 -13.95
C ARG A 184 2.63 16.73 -13.70
N LEU A 185 2.96 15.88 -12.72
CA LEU A 185 2.03 14.97 -12.06
C LEU A 185 1.48 15.70 -10.83
N TYR A 186 0.17 15.64 -10.65
CA TYR A 186 -0.52 16.26 -9.52
C TYR A 186 -1.22 15.19 -8.69
N VAL A 187 -1.09 15.29 -7.37
CA VAL A 187 -1.70 14.39 -6.40
C VAL A 187 -2.35 15.21 -5.29
N PHE A 188 -3.65 15.05 -5.09
CA PHE A 188 -4.38 15.68 -3.99
C PHE A 188 -4.87 14.61 -3.04
N PHE A 189 -4.48 14.69 -1.76
CA PHE A 189 -4.97 13.83 -0.71
C PHE A 189 -6.07 14.53 0.09
N LYS A 190 -7.16 13.79 0.37
CA LYS A 190 -8.09 14.08 1.46
C LYS A 190 -7.93 12.99 2.52
N CYS A 191 -7.38 13.37 3.65
CA CYS A 191 -7.17 12.52 4.81
C CYS A 191 -8.28 12.80 5.82
N TYR A 192 -9.34 12.00 5.82
CA TYR A 192 -10.37 12.14 6.85
C TYR A 192 -9.76 11.90 8.22
N GLU A 193 -10.12 12.73 9.19
CA GLU A 193 -9.62 12.62 10.55
C GLU A 193 -10.64 13.22 11.52
N ARG A 194 -10.93 12.49 12.60
CA ARG A 194 -11.90 12.92 13.62
C ARG A 194 -11.20 13.47 14.86
N GLU A 195 -9.94 13.12 15.06
CA GLU A 195 -9.12 13.50 16.21
C GLU A 195 -8.05 14.51 15.79
N LEU A 196 -8.48 15.61 15.17
CA LEU A 196 -7.61 16.65 14.60
C LEU A 196 -6.72 17.33 15.65
N ASP A 197 -7.22 17.45 16.88
CA ASP A 197 -6.49 17.96 18.05
C ASP A 197 -5.34 17.04 18.49
N LYS A 198 -5.32 15.80 17.98
CA LYS A 198 -4.31 14.78 18.26
C LYS A 198 -3.38 14.49 17.08
N LEU A 199 -3.45 15.29 16.01
CA LEU A 199 -2.47 15.19 14.92
C LEU A 199 -1.07 15.32 15.47
N ARG A 200 -0.21 14.37 15.11
CA ARG A 200 1.20 14.42 15.44
C ARG A 200 1.96 15.16 14.35
N THR A 201 2.62 16.25 14.74
CA THR A 201 3.38 17.15 13.86
C THR A 201 4.71 17.54 14.53
N ASN A 202 5.49 16.55 14.94
CA ASN A 202 6.77 16.75 15.61
C ASN A 202 7.87 17.23 14.67
N ALA A 203 7.88 16.78 13.42
CA ALA A 203 8.81 17.26 12.39
C ALA A 203 8.58 18.77 12.16
N GLN A 204 9.67 19.54 12.10
CA GLN A 204 9.61 21.01 11.98
C GLN A 204 10.33 21.53 10.74
N LYS A 205 11.29 20.77 10.21
CA LYS A 205 12.13 21.14 9.08
C LYS A 205 12.08 20.07 8.03
N ARG A 206 12.35 20.47 6.78
CA ARG A 206 12.57 19.54 5.69
C ARG A 206 13.59 18.48 6.11
N ASP A 207 13.30 17.22 5.79
CA ASP A 207 14.09 16.02 6.09
C ASP A 207 14.22 15.67 7.58
N ASP A 208 13.39 16.27 8.45
CA ASP A 208 13.09 15.66 9.75
C ASP A 208 12.32 14.33 9.51
N PRO A 209 12.25 13.40 10.48
CA PRO A 209 11.52 12.12 10.35
C PRO A 209 9.99 12.28 10.15
N VAL A 210 9.55 12.69 8.96
CA VAL A 210 8.15 13.01 8.63
C VAL A 210 7.26 11.77 8.70
N TRP A 211 7.82 10.60 8.40
CA TRP A 211 7.12 9.31 8.53
C TRP A 211 6.69 8.98 9.98
N MET A 212 7.23 9.67 10.99
CA MET A 212 6.85 9.52 12.40
C MET A 212 5.66 10.41 12.82
N ASP A 213 5.17 11.25 11.92
CA ASP A 213 4.04 12.17 12.07
C ASP A 213 2.82 11.71 11.26
N ASP A 214 1.66 12.34 11.50
CA ASP A 214 0.51 12.20 10.60
C ASP A 214 0.89 12.76 9.23
N SER A 215 1.01 11.88 8.24
CA SER A 215 1.65 12.16 6.95
C SER A 215 1.06 11.35 5.81
N VAL A 216 1.28 11.82 4.59
CA VAL A 216 1.02 11.06 3.36
C VAL A 216 2.31 10.90 2.58
N GLU A 217 2.38 9.82 1.80
CA GLU A 217 3.55 9.50 0.99
C GLU A 217 3.14 9.14 -0.43
N VAL A 218 3.97 9.53 -1.39
CA VAL A 218 3.88 9.16 -2.80
C VAL A 218 5.16 8.46 -3.19
N PHE A 219 5.03 7.21 -3.61
CA PHE A 219 6.12 6.45 -4.21
C PHE A 219 5.94 6.38 -5.71
N ILE A 220 7.02 6.57 -6.47
CA ILE A 220 6.99 6.50 -7.94
C ILE A 220 8.21 5.73 -8.41
N THR A 221 8.02 4.59 -9.07
CA THR A 221 9.14 3.93 -9.77
C THR A 221 9.75 4.88 -10.79
N SER A 222 11.08 4.99 -10.83
CA SER A 222 11.77 5.84 -11.79
C SER A 222 11.45 5.40 -13.23
N PRO A 223 10.99 6.33 -14.10
CA PRO A 223 10.79 6.03 -15.52
C PRO A 223 12.08 5.67 -16.28
N ARG A 224 13.26 5.90 -15.68
CA ARG A 224 14.57 5.64 -16.29
C ARG A 224 15.23 4.35 -15.78
N ASP A 225 14.88 3.90 -14.57
CA ASP A 225 15.41 2.69 -13.96
C ASP A 225 14.36 2.06 -13.04
N GLU A 226 13.79 0.93 -13.45
CA GLU A 226 12.71 0.27 -12.71
C GLU A 226 13.14 -0.31 -11.35
N ARG A 227 14.45 -0.34 -11.07
CA ARG A 227 15.04 -0.74 -9.78
C ARG A 227 15.06 0.41 -8.78
N GLN A 228 14.84 1.63 -9.24
CA GLN A 228 14.79 2.84 -8.44
C GLN A 228 13.36 3.33 -8.26
N TYR A 229 13.09 4.00 -7.14
CA TYR A 229 11.87 4.78 -6.94
C TYR A 229 12.17 6.08 -6.23
N TYR A 230 11.38 7.10 -6.55
CA TYR A 230 11.31 8.34 -5.80
C TYR A 230 10.30 8.17 -4.66
N HIS A 231 10.57 8.82 -3.55
CA HIS A 231 9.77 8.81 -2.34
C HIS A 231 9.55 10.26 -1.93
N PHE A 232 8.29 10.70 -1.91
CA PHE A 232 7.89 12.05 -1.51
C PHE A 232 6.96 11.92 -0.32
N LEU A 233 7.25 12.61 0.78
CA LEU A 233 6.44 12.56 1.99
C LEU A 233 6.12 13.97 2.46
N VAL A 234 4.90 14.15 3.00
CA VAL A 234 4.51 15.41 3.63
C VAL A 234 3.65 15.15 4.87
N SER A 235 3.97 15.82 5.97
CA SER A 235 3.17 15.80 7.19
C SER A 235 1.94 16.69 7.07
N ALA A 236 0.96 16.53 7.95
CA ALA A 236 -0.20 17.42 8.04
C ALA A 236 0.19 18.90 8.28
N ALA A 237 1.36 19.14 8.91
CA ALA A 237 1.93 20.47 9.11
C ALA A 237 2.66 21.04 7.87
N GLY A 238 2.72 20.30 6.76
CA GLY A 238 3.40 20.73 5.54
C GLY A 238 4.91 20.57 5.57
N VAL A 239 5.44 19.79 6.51
CA VAL A 239 6.88 19.44 6.55
C VAL A 239 7.11 18.29 5.58
N ILE A 240 8.13 18.44 4.74
CA ILE A 240 8.45 17.49 3.68
C ILE A 240 9.72 16.70 3.95
N GLU A 241 9.75 15.49 3.43
CA GLU A 241 10.91 14.62 3.34
C GLU A 241 10.88 14.02 1.93
N ASP A 242 12.04 13.84 1.30
CA ASP A 242 12.13 13.08 0.08
C ASP A 242 13.39 12.22 0.00
N ALA A 243 13.32 11.20 -0.86
CA ALA A 243 14.42 10.29 -1.06
C ALA A 243 14.39 9.68 -2.46
N LEU A 244 15.57 9.33 -2.95
CA LEU A 244 15.72 8.35 -4.02
C LEU A 244 16.01 7.00 -3.35
N MET A 245 15.08 6.05 -3.48
CA MET A 245 15.07 4.81 -2.71
C MET A 245 14.95 5.07 -1.20
N LYS A 246 16.07 4.95 -0.49
CA LYS A 246 16.21 5.26 0.95
C LYS A 246 17.39 6.22 1.18
N ASP A 247 17.87 6.86 0.12
CA ASP A 247 18.88 7.92 0.22
C ASP A 247 18.17 9.25 0.42
N GLU A 248 18.02 9.63 1.68
CA GLU A 248 17.41 10.89 2.16
C GLU A 248 18.26 12.13 1.81
N LYS A 249 19.42 11.96 1.15
CA LYS A 249 20.23 13.09 0.65
C LYS A 249 19.78 13.58 -0.72
N TRP A 250 18.90 12.84 -1.39
CA TRP A 250 18.37 13.26 -2.67
C TRP A 250 17.30 14.31 -2.45
N ASP A 251 17.56 15.55 -2.89
CA ASP A 251 16.60 16.64 -2.80
C ASP A 251 15.89 16.88 -4.15
N GLY A 252 14.59 16.57 -4.19
CA GLY A 252 13.75 16.80 -5.36
C GLY A 252 13.18 18.23 -5.41
N ASP A 253 12.99 18.76 -6.63
CA ASP A 253 12.20 19.98 -6.84
C ASP A 253 10.72 19.62 -7.01
N TRP A 254 9.90 19.83 -5.99
CA TRP A 254 8.46 19.58 -6.02
C TRP A 254 7.73 20.54 -5.08
N GLU A 255 6.46 20.77 -5.35
CA GLU A 255 5.63 21.72 -4.61
C GLU A 255 4.60 20.98 -3.77
N VAL A 256 4.36 21.48 -2.57
CA VAL A 256 3.30 20.97 -1.71
C VAL A 256 2.64 22.07 -0.90
N LYS A 257 1.35 21.89 -0.63
CA LYS A 257 0.62 22.67 0.37
C LYS A 257 -0.35 21.78 1.13
N THR A 258 -0.51 22.04 2.42
CA THR A 258 -1.48 21.34 3.28
C THR A 258 -2.47 22.32 3.89
N ALA A 259 -3.66 21.83 4.19
CA ALA A 259 -4.69 22.55 4.91
C ALA A 259 -5.42 21.62 5.89
N VAL A 260 -5.80 22.16 7.05
CA VAL A 260 -6.62 21.45 8.05
C VAL A 260 -8.04 21.96 7.94
N HIS A 261 -8.99 21.02 7.94
CA HIS A 261 -10.42 21.23 7.77
C HIS A 261 -11.17 20.60 8.95
N ASP A 262 -12.46 20.88 9.09
CA ASP A 262 -13.27 20.34 10.20
C ASP A 262 -13.42 18.80 10.16
N ASP A 263 -13.28 18.18 8.99
CA ASP A 263 -13.49 16.75 8.74
C ASP A 263 -12.19 15.98 8.43
N GLY A 264 -11.03 16.65 8.48
CA GLY A 264 -9.75 16.05 8.13
C GLY A 264 -8.69 17.06 7.72
N TRP A 265 -7.70 16.62 6.98
CA TRP A 265 -6.68 17.49 6.41
C TRP A 265 -6.39 17.10 4.96
N THR A 266 -5.79 18.01 4.21
CA THR A 266 -5.48 17.84 2.79
C THR A 266 -4.00 18.06 2.55
N ALA A 267 -3.48 17.40 1.51
CA ALA A 267 -2.17 17.68 0.95
C ALA A 267 -2.29 17.72 -0.56
N GLU A 268 -1.82 18.80 -1.16
CA GLU A 268 -1.81 19.00 -2.59
C GLU A 268 -0.38 19.06 -3.08
N ILE A 269 -0.02 18.17 -4.01
CA ILE A 269 1.37 17.91 -4.41
C ILE A 269 1.48 18.09 -5.93
N GLY A 270 2.46 18.87 -6.36
CA GLY A 270 2.85 19.05 -7.76
C GLY A 270 4.27 18.56 -8.00
N ILE A 271 4.44 17.53 -8.84
CA ILE A 271 5.74 16.91 -9.15
C ILE A 271 6.09 17.18 -10.62
N PRO A 272 7.07 18.07 -10.89
CA PRO A 272 7.59 18.29 -12.23
C PRO A 272 8.17 17.01 -12.87
N ALA A 273 8.00 16.86 -14.19
CA ALA A 273 8.56 15.75 -14.96
C ALA A 273 10.10 15.67 -14.80
N LYS A 274 10.77 16.82 -14.77
CA LYS A 274 12.24 16.93 -14.57
C LYS A 274 12.69 16.30 -13.25
N THR A 275 11.87 16.36 -12.21
CA THR A 275 12.15 15.79 -10.87
C THR A 275 12.21 14.28 -10.94
N LEU A 276 11.41 13.67 -11.81
CA LEU A 276 11.44 12.24 -12.11
C LEU A 276 12.47 11.88 -13.20
N GLY A 277 13.26 12.85 -13.67
CA GLY A 277 14.24 12.65 -14.73
C GLY A 277 13.65 12.59 -16.15
N LEU A 278 12.41 13.03 -16.32
CA LEU A 278 11.73 13.12 -17.61
C LEU A 278 11.88 14.51 -18.21
N LYS A 279 11.82 14.62 -19.55
CA LYS A 279 11.70 15.92 -20.23
C LYS A 279 10.29 16.49 -20.09
N SER A 280 9.30 15.61 -20.18
CA SER A 280 7.86 15.88 -20.03
C SER A 280 7.17 14.54 -19.78
N PHE A 281 5.91 14.55 -19.38
CA PHE A 281 5.08 13.36 -19.35
C PHE A 281 4.59 12.95 -20.75
N SER A 282 4.80 13.74 -21.80
CA SER A 282 4.41 13.36 -23.18
C SER A 282 5.02 12.01 -23.58
N GLY A 283 4.18 11.10 -24.06
CA GLY A 283 4.59 9.75 -24.45
C GLY A 283 4.78 8.76 -23.29
N VAL A 284 4.71 9.19 -22.03
CA VAL A 284 4.64 8.28 -20.88
C VAL A 284 3.27 7.62 -20.87
N LYS A 285 3.24 6.28 -20.93
CA LYS A 285 1.99 5.51 -20.97
C LYS A 285 1.54 5.02 -19.60
N GLU A 286 2.50 4.83 -18.70
CA GLU A 286 2.27 4.26 -17.38
C GLU A 286 3.28 4.81 -16.37
N LEU A 287 2.83 4.97 -15.12
CA LEU A 287 3.69 5.16 -13.95
C LEU A 287 3.34 4.08 -12.93
N ARG A 288 4.34 3.41 -12.34
CA ARG A 288 4.12 2.56 -11.16
C ARG A 288 4.22 3.42 -9.91
N VAL A 289 3.15 3.46 -9.12
CA VAL A 289 3.04 4.34 -7.95
C VAL A 289 2.45 3.64 -6.74
N ASN A 290 2.69 4.20 -5.56
CA ASN A 290 1.84 3.95 -4.41
C ASN A 290 1.51 5.25 -3.69
N PHE A 291 0.34 5.28 -3.10
CA PHE A 291 -0.12 6.38 -2.25
C PHE A 291 -0.32 5.82 -0.86
N CYS A 292 0.26 6.45 0.14
CA CYS A 292 0.27 5.94 1.50
C CYS A 292 -0.12 7.02 2.50
N ARG A 293 -0.57 6.60 3.68
CA ARG A 293 -0.83 7.46 4.83
C ARG A 293 -0.28 6.80 6.09
N ASN A 294 0.49 7.56 6.87
CA ASN A 294 0.76 7.25 8.27
C ASN A 294 -0.19 8.08 9.13
N ARG A 295 -0.92 7.41 10.01
CA ARG A 295 -1.83 8.03 10.97
C ARG A 295 -1.32 7.76 12.37
N TYR A 296 -1.11 8.81 13.15
CA TYR A 296 -0.74 8.74 14.57
C TYR A 296 -1.78 9.40 15.47
N ALA A 297 -2.69 10.20 14.91
CA ALA A 297 -3.88 10.69 15.59
C ALA A 297 -4.64 9.55 16.28
N GLY A 298 -5.18 9.81 17.47
CA GLY A 298 -5.88 8.79 18.26
C GLY A 298 -5.00 7.79 18.99
N GLY A 299 -3.68 7.97 19.00
CA GLY A 299 -2.75 7.22 19.85
C GLY A 299 -2.37 5.82 19.34
N SER A 300 -2.96 5.36 18.23
CA SER A 300 -2.60 4.11 17.57
C SER A 300 -2.00 4.39 16.20
N ALA A 301 -0.71 4.08 16.05
CA ALA A 301 -0.03 4.21 14.77
C ALA A 301 -0.63 3.25 13.74
N GLN A 302 -1.04 3.77 12.60
CA GLN A 302 -1.60 3.00 11.49
C GLN A 302 -0.95 3.44 10.18
N SER A 303 -0.39 2.49 9.44
CA SER A 303 0.10 2.70 8.09
C SER A 303 -0.89 2.08 7.10
N SER A 304 -1.31 2.85 6.11
CA SER A 304 -2.23 2.39 5.06
C SER A 304 -1.77 2.81 3.68
N SER A 305 -2.12 2.04 2.66
CA SER A 305 -1.69 2.28 1.28
C SER A 305 -2.79 1.96 0.26
N TRP A 306 -2.73 2.60 -0.90
CA TRP A 306 -3.61 2.31 -2.03
C TRP A 306 -3.41 0.87 -2.51
N ASN A 307 -2.15 0.47 -2.72
CA ASN A 307 -1.81 -0.92 -3.03
C ASN A 307 -0.95 -1.50 -1.90
N SER A 308 -1.46 -2.51 -1.20
CA SER A 308 -0.73 -3.08 -0.05
C SER A 308 0.64 -3.62 -0.45
N THR A 309 1.60 -3.36 0.41
CA THR A 309 3.01 -3.76 0.30
C THR A 309 3.39 -4.80 1.34
N TYR A 310 2.41 -5.34 2.08
CA TYR A 310 2.60 -6.37 3.09
C TYR A 310 3.62 -5.96 4.16
N GLY A 311 3.43 -4.79 4.75
CA GLY A 311 4.11 -4.33 5.97
C GLY A 311 5.26 -3.33 5.79
N SER A 312 5.67 -2.98 4.57
CA SER A 312 6.63 -1.90 4.34
C SER A 312 6.41 -1.26 2.99
N PHE A 313 6.19 0.06 2.95
CA PHE A 313 5.91 0.78 1.71
C PHE A 313 7.05 0.71 0.68
N HIS A 314 8.28 0.41 1.10
CA HIS A 314 9.48 0.35 0.24
C HIS A 314 9.58 -0.96 -0.58
N LYS A 315 8.49 -1.39 -1.21
CA LYS A 315 8.44 -2.59 -2.06
C LYS A 315 7.87 -2.26 -3.45
N PRO A 316 8.71 -1.71 -4.37
CA PRO A 316 8.27 -1.23 -5.67
C PRO A 316 7.62 -2.30 -6.57
N GLU A 317 7.89 -3.57 -6.32
CA GLU A 317 7.25 -4.71 -6.98
C GLU A 317 5.75 -4.84 -6.68
N HIS A 318 5.25 -4.15 -5.65
CA HIS A 318 3.85 -4.09 -5.23
C HIS A 318 3.17 -2.75 -5.57
N PHE A 319 3.84 -1.83 -6.26
CA PHE A 319 3.22 -0.55 -6.63
C PHE A 319 2.10 -0.74 -7.63
N GLY A 320 1.00 0.00 -7.45
CA GLY A 320 -0.09 0.10 -8.41
C GLY A 320 0.35 0.81 -9.70
N ARG A 321 -0.54 0.89 -10.69
CA ARG A 321 -0.25 1.55 -11.98
C ARG A 321 -1.21 2.69 -12.26
N LEU A 322 -0.66 3.84 -12.62
CA LEU A 322 -1.39 4.91 -13.27
C LEU A 322 -1.28 4.72 -14.78
N VAL A 323 -2.39 4.42 -15.45
CA VAL A 323 -2.41 4.26 -16.91
C VAL A 323 -2.76 5.61 -17.53
N LEU A 324 -1.77 6.28 -18.11
CA LEU A 324 -1.91 7.65 -18.63
C LEU A 324 -2.62 7.61 -20.00
N LYS A 325 -3.79 8.24 -20.09
CA LYS A 325 -4.63 8.31 -21.29
C LYS A 325 -4.50 9.68 -21.94
N GLU A 326 -4.50 9.72 -23.27
CA GLU A 326 -4.54 10.97 -24.04
C GLU A 326 -5.80 11.79 -23.76
N GLU A 327 -5.72 13.10 -23.96
CA GLU A 327 -6.87 13.99 -24.00
C GLU A 327 -7.82 13.55 -25.12
N ARG A 328 -9.14 13.58 -24.86
CA ARG A 328 -10.16 13.35 -25.87
C ARG A 328 -10.68 14.68 -26.39
#